data_AF-A0A2H0YTP5-F1
#
_entry.id   AF-A0A2H0YTP5-F1
#
_cell.length_a   1.000
_cell.length_b   1.000
_cell.length_c   1.000
_cell.angle_alpha   90.00
_cell.angle_beta   90.00
_cell.angle_gamma   90.00
#
_symmetry.space_group_name_H-M   'P 1'
#
loop_
_entity.id
_entity.type
_entity.pdbx_description
1 polymer ?
#
loop_
_entity_poly.entity_id
_entity_poly.type
_entity_poly.pdbx_seq_one_letter_code
_entity_poly.pdbx_strand_id
1 'polypeptide(L)'
;MTVAFFLVACADDIAVSIPLAMTASLGRAAKRGVIVKGGQWLDTLGKIKILVLDKTGTITYGKLFVTGVEHDESISDAQFWKLLASAEKYSEHPMGKAIMREVAQHLTDIQEPDDFKVYKSNGVWA
;
A
#
# COMPACT_ATOMS: atom_id res chain seq x y z
N MET A 1 -13.44 63.89 -3.03
CA MET A 1 -12.67 63.12 -2.03
C MET A 1 -13.04 61.63 -2.01
N THR A 2 -14.32 61.26 -2.16
CA THR A 2 -14.79 59.86 -2.04
C THR A 2 -14.22 58.90 -3.09
N VAL A 3 -14.09 59.32 -4.36
CA VAL A 3 -13.56 58.47 -5.46
C VAL A 3 -12.07 58.12 -5.27
N ALA A 4 -11.28 59.05 -4.73
CA ALA A 4 -9.86 58.82 -4.43
C ALA A 4 -9.65 57.79 -3.32
N PHE A 5 -10.56 57.73 -2.33
CA PHE A 5 -10.55 56.68 -1.29
C PHE A 5 -10.82 55.28 -1.87
N PHE A 6 -11.75 55.14 -2.82
CA PHE A 6 -12.02 53.86 -3.47
C PHE A 6 -10.87 53.39 -4.38
N LEU A 7 -10.18 54.32 -5.05
CA LEU A 7 -9.00 54.03 -5.89
C LEU A 7 -7.81 53.50 -5.07
N VAL A 8 -7.56 54.05 -3.88
CA VAL A 8 -6.49 53.61 -2.99
C VAL A 8 -6.84 52.31 -2.26
N ALA A 9 -8.14 52.01 -2.09
CA ALA A 9 -8.61 50.77 -1.47
C ALA A 9 -8.67 49.56 -2.41
N CYS A 10 -8.20 49.69 -3.67
CA CYS A 10 -8.16 48.54 -4.58
C CYS A 10 -7.12 47.53 -4.07
N ALA A 11 -7.62 46.43 -3.51
CA ALA A 11 -6.83 45.44 -2.79
C ALA A 11 -6.20 44.40 -3.74
N ASP A 12 -5.57 44.88 -4.82
CA ASP A 12 -5.10 44.03 -5.92
C ASP A 12 -4.10 42.96 -5.44
N ASP A 13 -3.20 43.32 -4.52
CA ASP A 13 -2.24 42.39 -3.90
C ASP A 13 -2.92 41.33 -3.04
N ILE A 14 -3.98 41.70 -2.32
CA ILE A 14 -4.75 40.76 -1.50
C ILE A 14 -5.48 39.76 -2.41
N ALA A 15 -6.03 40.22 -3.54
CA ALA A 15 -6.72 39.39 -4.50
C ALA A 15 -5.81 38.30 -5.10
N VAL A 16 -4.53 38.61 -5.33
CA VAL A 16 -3.55 37.67 -5.91
C VAL A 16 -2.86 36.79 -4.85
N SER A 17 -2.81 37.23 -3.59
CA SER A 17 -2.07 36.54 -2.53
C SER A 17 -2.48 35.07 -2.32
N ILE A 18 -3.79 34.80 -2.24
CA ILE A 18 -4.34 33.46 -2.02
C ILE A 18 -4.04 32.50 -3.18
N PRO A 19 -4.40 32.81 -4.45
CA PRO A 19 -4.13 31.90 -5.57
C PRO A 19 -2.62 31.69 -5.80
N LEU A 20 -1.79 32.71 -5.54
CA LEU A 20 -0.34 32.57 -5.62
C LEU A 20 0.19 31.62 -4.54
N ALA A 21 -0.20 31.80 -3.28
CA ALA A 21 0.19 30.95 -2.17
C ALA A 21 -0.26 29.48 -2.39
N MET A 22 -1.49 29.27 -2.86
CA MET A 22 -2.01 27.94 -3.21
C MET A 22 -1.17 27.28 -4.31
N THR A 23 -0.95 27.97 -5.42
CA THR A 23 -0.23 27.42 -6.58
C THR A 23 1.24 27.12 -6.23
N ALA A 24 1.89 28.02 -5.49
CA ALA A 24 3.26 27.80 -5.00
C ALA A 24 3.34 26.59 -4.06
N SER A 25 2.38 26.44 -3.14
CA SER A 25 2.32 25.33 -2.19
C SER A 25 2.05 23.99 -2.88
N LEU A 26 1.11 23.94 -3.82
CA LEU A 26 0.82 22.77 -4.64
C LEU A 26 2.06 22.35 -5.45
N GLY A 27 2.73 23.31 -6.11
CA GLY A 27 3.96 23.06 -6.86
C GLY A 27 5.09 22.51 -5.98
N ARG A 28 5.21 23.03 -4.75
CA ARG A 28 6.21 22.53 -3.78
C ARG A 28 5.88 21.13 -3.27
N ALA A 29 4.60 20.82 -3.02
CA ALA A 29 4.14 19.50 -2.61
C ALA A 29 4.37 18.46 -3.70
N ALA A 30 4.05 18.78 -4.96
CA ALA A 30 4.25 17.90 -6.10
C ALA A 30 5.73 17.54 -6.31
N LYS A 31 6.65 18.51 -6.13
CA LYS A 31 8.11 18.26 -6.14
C LYS A 31 8.59 17.28 -5.06
N ARG A 32 7.77 17.00 -4.04
CA ARG A 32 8.02 16.02 -2.97
C ARG A 32 7.18 14.74 -3.12
N GLY A 33 6.52 14.54 -4.27
CA GLY A 33 5.67 13.39 -4.52
C GLY A 33 4.28 13.45 -3.86
N VAL A 34 3.90 14.60 -3.30
CA VAL A 34 2.57 14.80 -2.69
C VAL A 34 1.65 15.49 -3.69
N ILE A 35 0.64 14.76 -4.17
CA ILE A 35 -0.32 15.25 -5.16
C ILE A 35 -1.61 15.65 -4.44
N VAL A 36 -1.94 16.95 -4.46
CA VAL A 36 -3.18 17.48 -3.90
C VAL A 36 -4.08 17.94 -5.04
N LYS A 37 -5.29 17.38 -5.13
CA LYS A 37 -6.22 17.56 -6.26
C LYS A 37 -7.03 18.87 -6.16
N GLY A 38 -6.35 20.02 -6.09
CA GLY A 38 -6.97 21.35 -6.04
C GLY A 38 -6.75 22.10 -4.72
N GLY A 39 -6.79 23.44 -4.77
CA GLY A 39 -6.45 24.31 -3.64
C GLY A 39 -7.39 24.19 -2.43
N GLN A 40 -8.68 23.91 -2.64
CA GLN A 40 -9.65 23.74 -1.55
C GLN A 40 -9.27 22.61 -0.58
N TRP A 41 -8.63 21.55 -1.09
CA TRP A 41 -8.20 20.42 -0.27
C TRP A 41 -6.95 20.78 0.53
N LEU A 42 -6.09 21.64 0.02
CA LEU A 42 -4.93 22.13 0.76
C LEU A 42 -5.36 22.98 1.97
N ASP A 43 -6.36 23.84 1.80
CA ASP A 43 -6.95 24.60 2.91
C ASP A 43 -7.63 23.68 3.93
N THR A 44 -8.40 22.70 3.45
CA THR A 44 -9.04 21.70 4.32
C THR A 44 -8.02 20.87 5.10
N LEU A 45 -6.93 20.44 4.45
CA LEU A 45 -5.81 19.73 5.07
C LEU A 45 -5.14 20.55 6.18
N GLY A 46 -5.11 21.88 6.06
CA GLY A 46 -4.59 22.76 7.12
C GLY A 46 -5.47 22.80 8.39
N LYS A 47 -6.73 22.36 8.30
CA LYS A 47 -7.73 22.45 9.38
C LYS A 47 -8.06 21.09 10.01
N ILE A 48 -7.60 19.98 9.43
CA ILE A 48 -7.91 18.65 9.97
C ILE A 48 -7.29 18.47 11.36
N LYS A 49 -8.02 17.78 12.24
CA LYS A 49 -7.57 17.41 13.59
C LYS A 49 -7.43 15.91 13.81
N ILE A 50 -8.14 15.14 12.99
CA ILE A 50 -8.24 13.69 13.10
C ILE A 50 -7.92 13.11 11.73
N LEU A 51 -7.02 12.13 11.70
CA LEU A 51 -6.68 11.37 10.51
C LEU A 51 -7.05 9.90 10.79
N VAL A 52 -7.99 9.38 10.02
CA VAL A 52 -8.32 7.96 10.02
C VAL A 52 -7.60 7.33 8.85
N LEU A 53 -6.72 6.36 9.14
CA LEU A 53 -5.95 5.65 8.14
C LEU A 53 -6.53 4.26 7.93
N ASP A 54 -6.66 3.88 6.66
CA ASP A 54 -6.79 2.47 6.34
C ASP A 54 -5.48 1.74 6.66
N LYS A 55 -5.55 0.47 7.05
CA LYS A 55 -4.34 -0.31 7.36
C LYS A 55 -3.78 -0.94 6.08
N THR A 56 -4.61 -1.68 5.36
CA THR A 56 -4.15 -2.59 4.29
C THR A 56 -3.86 -1.82 3.02
N GLY A 57 -2.59 -1.79 2.59
CA GLY A 57 -2.18 -1.05 1.39
C GLY A 57 -1.89 0.44 1.63
N THR A 58 -2.16 0.94 2.85
CA THR A 58 -1.78 2.31 3.27
C THR A 58 -0.68 2.28 4.32
N ILE A 59 -0.92 1.67 5.49
CA ILE A 59 0.11 1.47 6.52
C ILE A 59 0.95 0.23 6.20
N THR A 60 0.31 -0.81 5.67
CA THR A 60 0.99 -2.07 5.28
C THR A 60 1.07 -2.18 3.76
N TYR A 61 1.97 -3.03 3.27
CA TYR A 61 2.15 -3.27 1.83
C TYR A 61 1.00 -4.00 1.13
N GLY A 62 -0.07 -4.37 1.86
CA GLY A 62 -1.21 -5.12 1.30
C GLY A 62 -0.84 -6.52 0.79
N LYS A 63 0.31 -7.05 1.22
CA LYS A 63 0.82 -8.38 0.87
C LYS A 63 1.03 -9.18 2.13
N LEU A 64 0.73 -10.47 2.07
CA LEU A 64 1.03 -11.42 3.13
C LEU A 64 2.50 -11.84 3.04
N PHE A 65 3.10 -12.06 4.21
CA PHE A 65 4.46 -12.54 4.40
C PHE A 65 4.45 -13.58 5.51
N VAL A 66 5.25 -14.64 5.36
CA VAL A 66 5.47 -15.62 6.42
C VAL A 66 6.34 -14.97 7.50
N THR A 67 5.92 -15.06 8.75
CA THR A 67 6.62 -14.42 9.89
C THR A 67 7.35 -15.41 10.78
N GLY A 68 6.98 -16.69 10.70
CA GLY A 68 7.58 -17.79 11.41
C GLY A 68 7.07 -19.11 10.84
N VAL A 69 7.88 -20.15 11.00
CA VAL A 69 7.57 -21.51 10.55
C VAL A 69 7.96 -22.46 11.65
N GLU A 70 7.04 -23.34 12.00
CA GLU A 70 7.24 -24.42 12.97
C GLU A 70 6.68 -25.71 12.34
N HIS A 71 7.44 -26.80 12.42
CA HIS A 71 6.99 -28.12 12.01
C HIS A 71 7.45 -29.16 13.03
N ASP A 72 6.84 -30.34 12.94
CA ASP A 72 7.16 -31.47 13.80
C ASP A 72 8.63 -31.86 13.65
N GLU A 73 9.31 -32.17 14.77
CA GLU A 73 10.72 -32.58 14.82
C GLU A 73 10.98 -33.90 14.07
N SER A 74 9.95 -34.72 13.88
CA SER A 74 10.02 -35.95 13.08
C SER A 74 10.19 -35.70 11.58
N ILE A 75 9.89 -34.48 11.10
CA ILE A 75 10.04 -34.07 9.71
C ILE A 75 11.27 -33.18 9.58
N SER A 76 12.20 -33.54 8.70
CA SER A 76 13.35 -32.68 8.42
C SER A 76 12.92 -31.40 7.69
N ASP A 77 13.58 -30.28 7.94
CA ASP A 77 13.31 -28.98 7.28
C ASP A 77 13.26 -29.13 5.76
N ALA A 78 14.19 -29.89 5.18
CA ALA A 78 14.25 -30.11 3.74
C ALA A 78 13.02 -30.88 3.20
N GLN A 79 12.50 -31.85 3.96
CA GLN A 79 11.26 -32.55 3.59
C GLN A 79 10.05 -31.65 3.77
N PHE A 80 9.99 -30.88 4.87
CA PHE A 80 8.92 -29.93 5.13
C PHE A 80 8.79 -28.93 3.98
N TRP A 81 9.88 -28.28 3.58
CA TRP A 81 9.85 -27.30 2.49
C TRP A 81 9.48 -27.91 1.15
N LYS A 82 9.92 -29.14 0.85
CA LYS A 82 9.53 -29.85 -0.38
C LYS A 82 8.03 -30.16 -0.42
N LEU A 83 7.48 -30.69 0.68
CA LEU A 83 6.05 -31.01 0.77
C LEU A 83 5.20 -29.75 0.65
N LEU A 84 5.58 -28.68 1.37
CA LEU A 84 4.88 -27.41 1.33
C LEU A 84 4.93 -26.77 -0.07
N ALA A 85 6.09 -26.83 -0.74
CA ALA A 85 6.26 -26.35 -2.09
C ALA A 85 5.34 -27.08 -3.08
N SER A 86 5.26 -28.41 -2.97
CA SER A 86 4.39 -29.24 -3.82
C SER A 86 2.92 -28.90 -3.62
N ALA A 87 2.48 -28.79 -2.35
CA ALA A 87 1.11 -28.50 -1.99
C ALA A 87 0.62 -27.11 -2.46
N GLU A 88 1.46 -26.08 -2.35
CA GLU A 88 1.07 -24.68 -2.61
C GLU A 88 1.43 -24.19 -4.03
N LYS A 89 2.10 -25.01 -4.85
CA LYS A 89 2.60 -24.62 -6.18
C LYS A 89 1.52 -24.00 -7.08
N TYR A 90 0.33 -24.58 -7.08
CA TYR A 90 -0.80 -24.18 -7.91
C TYR A 90 -1.87 -23.38 -7.15
N SER A 91 -1.57 -22.97 -5.92
CA SER A 91 -2.48 -22.21 -5.07
C SER A 91 -2.58 -20.75 -5.52
N GLU A 92 -3.75 -20.34 -5.99
CA GLU A 92 -4.02 -18.95 -6.38
C GLU A 92 -4.31 -18.03 -5.19
N HIS A 93 -4.48 -18.60 -3.99
CA HIS A 93 -4.80 -17.83 -2.79
C HIS A 93 -3.62 -16.93 -2.37
N PRO A 94 -3.86 -15.69 -1.89
CA PRO A 94 -2.79 -14.81 -1.42
C PRO A 94 -1.87 -15.42 -0.35
N MET A 95 -2.39 -16.35 0.46
CA MET A 95 -1.60 -17.13 1.43
C MET A 95 -0.65 -18.10 0.74
N GLY A 96 -1.13 -18.91 -0.22
CA GLY A 96 -0.28 -19.81 -0.99
C GLY A 96 0.83 -19.07 -1.73
N LYS A 97 0.50 -17.91 -2.32
CA LYS A 97 1.50 -17.02 -2.93
C LYS A 97 2.54 -16.48 -1.93
N ALA A 98 2.15 -16.25 -0.68
CA ALA A 98 3.09 -15.84 0.37
C ALA A 98 3.98 -17.00 0.81
N ILE A 99 3.41 -18.19 0.95
CA ILE A 99 4.14 -19.43 1.26
C ILE A 99 5.16 -19.74 0.16
N MET A 100 4.77 -19.70 -1.12
CA MET A 100 5.67 -19.98 -2.23
C MET A 100 6.83 -18.98 -2.35
N ARG A 101 6.63 -17.71 -1.93
CA ARG A 101 7.74 -16.75 -1.82
C ARG A 101 8.70 -17.09 -0.69
N GLU A 102 8.20 -17.66 0.39
CA GLU A 102 9.04 -18.13 1.49
C GLU A 102 9.80 -19.39 1.08
N VAL A 103 9.11 -20.38 0.50
CA VAL A 103 9.70 -21.60 -0.06
C VAL A 103 10.88 -21.28 -1.00
N ALA A 104 10.74 -20.29 -1.87
CA ALA A 104 11.79 -19.88 -2.81
C ALA A 104 13.10 -19.41 -2.14
N GLN A 105 13.09 -19.08 -0.84
CA GLN A 105 14.28 -18.75 -0.06
C GLN A 105 15.01 -20.00 0.48
N HIS A 106 14.31 -21.13 0.59
CA HIS A 106 14.82 -22.38 1.19
C HIS A 106 15.03 -23.49 0.16
N LEU A 107 14.33 -23.44 -0.97
CA LEU A 107 14.32 -24.49 -1.99
C LEU A 107 14.39 -23.87 -3.39
N THR A 108 15.32 -24.37 -4.21
CA THR A 108 15.51 -23.93 -5.60
C THR A 108 14.80 -24.80 -6.63
N ASP A 109 14.55 -26.07 -6.31
CA ASP A 109 13.91 -27.03 -7.21
C ASP A 109 12.59 -27.54 -6.59
N ILE A 110 11.49 -27.24 -7.27
CA ILE A 110 10.13 -27.53 -6.78
C ILE A 110 9.55 -28.68 -7.59
N GLN A 111 9.33 -29.81 -6.91
CA GLN A 111 8.72 -30.98 -7.51
C GLN A 111 7.30 -30.69 -8.01
N GLU A 112 6.91 -31.35 -9.10
CA GLU A 112 5.52 -31.33 -9.57
C GLU A 112 4.68 -32.29 -8.73
N PRO A 113 3.54 -31.84 -8.17
CA PRO A 113 2.57 -32.76 -7.59
C PRO A 113 1.91 -33.61 -8.68
N ASP A 114 1.56 -34.85 -8.34
CA ASP A 114 0.89 -35.77 -9.26
C ASP A 114 -0.57 -35.35 -9.56
N ASP A 115 -1.24 -34.76 -8.57
CA ASP A 115 -2.61 -34.24 -8.67
C ASP A 115 -2.71 -32.96 -7.81
N PHE A 116 -3.65 -32.08 -8.11
CA PHE A 116 -3.87 -30.85 -7.33
C PHE A 116 -5.36 -30.55 -7.20
N LYS A 117 -5.84 -30.40 -5.97
CA LYS A 117 -7.25 -30.12 -5.67
C LYS A 117 -7.40 -28.96 -4.70
N VAL A 118 -8.31 -28.06 -5.04
CA VAL A 118 -8.74 -26.97 -4.17
C VAL A 118 -10.04 -27.37 -3.48
N TYR A 119 -9.99 -27.51 -2.16
CA TYR A 119 -11.18 -27.69 -1.34
C TYR A 119 -11.64 -26.34 -0.83
N LYS A 120 -12.76 -25.85 -1.38
CA LYS A 120 -13.33 -24.55 -0.99
C LYS A 120 -13.52 -24.48 0.53
N SER A 121 -12.96 -23.44 1.14
CA SER A 121 -12.96 -23.21 2.60
C SER A 121 -12.15 -24.20 3.46
N ASN A 122 -11.45 -25.17 2.87
CA ASN A 122 -10.66 -26.19 3.58
C ASN A 122 -9.18 -26.23 3.17
N GLY A 123 -8.81 -25.65 2.03
CA GLY A 123 -7.41 -25.52 1.62
C GLY A 123 -7.09 -26.21 0.29
N VAL A 124 -5.84 -26.65 0.16
CA VAL A 124 -5.32 -27.31 -1.04
C VAL A 124 -4.74 -28.68 -0.68
N TRP A 125 -4.76 -29.59 -1.64
CA TRP A 125 -4.14 -30.92 -1.54
C TRP A 125 -3.36 -31.18 -2.83
N ALA A 126 -2.15 -31.71 -2.69
CA ALA A 126 -1.27 -32.09 -3.78
C ALA A 126 -0.34 -33.22 -3.37
#